data_AF-A0A397BLJ9-F1
#
_entry.id   AF-A0A397BLJ9-F1
#
_cell.length_a   1.000
_cell.length_b   1.000
_cell.length_c   1.000
_cell.angle_alpha   90.00
_cell.angle_beta   90.00
_cell.angle_gamma   90.00
#
_symmetry.space_group_name_H-M   'P 1'
#
loop_
_entity.id
_entity.type
_entity.pdbx_description
1 polymer ?
#
loop_
_entity_poly.entity_id
_entity_poly.type
_entity_poly.pdbx_seq_one_letter_code
_entity_poly.pdbx_strand_id
1 'polypeptide(L)'
;MPQQPSISTTWHDKHMQQDTYRAAVRTHDTGAAMDIPENVLLQEVLYAFQGIDSKYTFFNPSTDRFEVARHVGVSLPMRDLIRKLTEVGWLFNRVQQFLGRAIDGGVVTQSFHHALKAELSDFYRLLAVLSAQVDVDAAKFPLPDAMPELTLKRLIVWTQDPLDRLRVMAALVDR
;
A
#
# COMPACT_ATOMS: atom_id res chain seq x y z
N MET A 1 -1.00 38.53 -13.80
CA MET A 1 -0.98 37.08 -14.10
C MET A 1 -0.35 36.37 -12.93
N PRO A 2 -1.09 35.60 -12.12
CA PRO A 2 -0.47 34.88 -11.01
C PRO A 2 0.24 33.64 -11.56
N GLN A 3 1.57 33.62 -11.46
CA GLN A 3 2.39 32.45 -11.75
C GLN A 3 2.25 31.41 -10.63
N GLN A 4 2.16 30.14 -11.03
CA GLN A 4 1.94 28.98 -10.17
C GLN A 4 3.11 28.74 -9.21
N PRO A 5 2.86 28.30 -7.97
CA PRO A 5 3.93 27.86 -7.08
C PRO A 5 4.48 26.50 -7.52
N SER A 6 5.78 26.47 -7.80
CA SER A 6 6.56 25.27 -8.07
C SER A 6 6.62 24.36 -6.83
N ILE A 7 6.02 23.18 -6.89
CA ILE A 7 6.19 22.14 -5.86
C ILE A 7 7.43 21.33 -6.24
N SER A 8 8.59 21.75 -5.74
CA SER A 8 9.80 20.93 -5.71
C SER A 8 9.82 20.11 -4.43
N THR A 9 9.26 18.90 -4.43
CA THR A 9 9.43 17.98 -3.30
C THR A 9 10.74 17.24 -3.48
N THR A 10 11.81 17.79 -2.91
CA THR A 10 13.16 17.23 -2.97
C THR A 10 13.67 16.98 -1.55
N TRP A 11 13.70 15.70 -1.16
CA TRP A 11 14.48 15.03 -0.08
C TRP A 11 14.52 15.60 1.36
N HIS A 12 14.06 16.82 1.64
CA HIS A 12 13.77 17.31 3.01
C HIS A 12 12.63 16.56 3.70
N ASP A 13 11.92 15.74 2.93
CA ASP A 13 10.75 14.97 3.33
C ASP A 13 11.08 13.78 4.25
N LYS A 14 12.32 13.25 4.19
CA LYS A 14 12.70 12.10 5.04
C LYS A 14 12.69 12.45 6.52
N HIS A 15 13.18 13.62 6.93
CA HIS A 15 13.13 14.06 8.33
C HIS A 15 11.69 14.35 8.77
N MET A 16 10.86 14.93 7.89
CA MET A 16 9.45 15.20 8.18
C MET A 16 8.65 13.91 8.34
N GLN A 17 8.88 12.92 7.48
CA GLN A 17 8.34 11.56 7.60
C GLN A 17 8.91 10.87 8.85
N GLN A 18 10.17 11.15 9.21
CA GLN A 18 10.83 10.61 10.41
C GLN A 18 10.20 11.17 11.71
N ASP A 19 9.84 12.44 11.76
CA ASP A 19 9.13 12.97 12.94
C ASP A 19 7.66 12.56 12.96
N THR A 20 7.06 12.36 11.78
CA THR A 20 5.68 11.88 11.63
C THR A 20 5.53 10.43 12.10
N TYR A 21 6.45 9.51 11.78
CA TYR A 21 6.38 8.15 12.35
C TYR A 21 6.55 8.18 13.88
N ARG A 22 7.43 9.04 14.43
CA ARG A 22 7.62 9.14 15.88
C ARG A 22 6.35 9.62 16.57
N ALA A 23 5.66 10.59 15.96
CA ALA A 23 4.37 11.06 16.44
C ALA A 23 3.30 9.96 16.35
N ALA A 24 3.21 9.27 15.20
CA ALA A 24 2.28 8.16 14.99
C ALA A 24 2.50 7.01 15.99
N VAL A 25 3.75 6.58 16.19
CA VAL A 25 4.07 5.53 17.18
C VAL A 25 3.65 5.95 18.58
N ARG A 26 3.83 7.22 18.96
CA ARG A 26 3.41 7.73 20.29
C ARG A 26 1.90 7.79 20.45
N THR A 27 1.16 8.21 19.42
CA THR A 27 -0.32 8.23 19.47
C THR A 27 -0.91 6.83 19.48
N HIS A 28 -0.25 5.88 18.80
CA HIS A 28 -0.70 4.51 18.63
C HIS A 28 -0.10 3.52 19.67
N ASP A 29 0.61 3.96 20.71
CA ASP A 29 1.08 3.07 21.80
C ASP A 29 0.11 3.01 23.00
N THR A 30 -1.06 3.64 22.89
CA THR A 30 -1.89 4.01 24.06
C THR A 30 -2.96 2.97 24.48
N GLY A 31 -2.89 1.69 24.06
CA GLY A 31 -4.01 0.76 24.31
C GLY A 31 -3.63 -0.71 24.49
N ALA A 32 -4.35 -1.40 25.38
CA ALA A 32 -4.36 -2.86 25.50
C ALA A 32 -4.65 -3.51 24.13
N ALA A 33 -4.11 -4.72 23.91
CA ALA A 33 -4.27 -5.47 22.67
C ALA A 33 -5.76 -5.59 22.29
N MET A 34 -6.20 -4.85 21.28
CA MET A 34 -7.59 -4.89 20.80
C MET A 34 -7.72 -5.93 19.69
N ASP A 35 -8.66 -6.86 19.84
CA ASP A 35 -8.99 -7.79 18.76
C ASP A 35 -9.72 -7.03 17.66
N ILE A 36 -9.19 -7.07 16.43
CA ILE A 36 -9.71 -6.29 15.30
C ILE A 36 -10.32 -7.26 14.29
N PRO A 37 -11.57 -7.03 13.85
CA PRO A 37 -12.20 -7.90 12.87
C PRO A 37 -11.49 -7.81 11.51
N GLU A 38 -11.48 -8.93 10.77
CA GLU A 38 -10.71 -9.08 9.53
C GLU A 38 -11.10 -8.09 8.44
N ASN A 39 -12.37 -7.67 8.38
CA ASN A 39 -12.86 -6.66 7.43
C ASN A 39 -12.17 -5.30 7.61
N VAL A 40 -11.92 -4.89 8.86
CA VAL A 40 -11.18 -3.66 9.17
C VAL A 40 -9.72 -3.82 8.72
N LEU A 41 -9.10 -4.97 8.97
CA LEU A 41 -7.73 -5.23 8.53
C LEU A 41 -7.60 -5.24 7.00
N LEU A 42 -8.60 -5.75 6.27
CA LEU A 42 -8.64 -5.69 4.82
C LEU A 42 -8.64 -4.25 4.31
N GLN A 43 -9.48 -3.40 4.89
CA GLN A 43 -9.54 -1.98 4.53
C GLN A 43 -8.21 -1.26 4.81
N GLU A 44 -7.57 -1.55 5.95
CA GLU A 44 -6.25 -1.02 6.29
C GLU A 44 -5.16 -1.44 5.29
N VAL A 45 -5.19 -2.69 4.83
CA VAL A 45 -4.28 -3.18 3.78
C VAL A 45 -4.51 -2.44 2.46
N LEU A 46 -5.77 -2.21 2.07
CA LEU A 46 -6.09 -1.49 0.84
C LEU A 46 -5.66 -0.02 0.90
N TYR A 47 -5.73 0.62 2.06
CA TYR A 47 -5.15 1.96 2.24
C TYR A 47 -3.63 1.96 2.06
N ALA A 48 -2.94 0.96 2.62
CA ALA A 48 -1.51 0.81 2.40
C ALA A 48 -1.17 0.55 0.92
N PHE A 49 -2.03 -0.13 0.15
CA PHE A 49 -1.85 -0.31 -1.30
C PHE A 49 -1.83 1.01 -2.06
N GLN A 50 -2.57 2.00 -1.56
CA GLN A 50 -2.63 3.36 -2.11
C GLN A 50 -1.53 4.27 -1.57
N GLY A 51 -0.67 3.77 -0.68
CA GLY A 51 0.35 4.57 -0.01
C GLY A 51 -0.21 5.49 1.08
N ILE A 52 -1.41 5.20 1.59
CA ILE A 52 -2.08 6.02 2.61
C ILE A 52 -1.83 5.40 3.98
N ASP A 53 -1.34 6.21 4.93
CA ASP A 53 -1.25 5.82 6.33
C ASP A 53 -2.63 5.74 6.96
N SER A 54 -2.88 4.66 7.72
CA SER A 54 -4.15 4.39 8.35
C SER A 54 -4.00 4.17 9.87
N LYS A 55 -5.11 3.90 10.56
CA LYS A 55 -5.15 3.88 12.02
C LYS A 55 -4.30 2.76 12.64
N TYR A 56 -4.25 1.62 11.96
CA TYR A 56 -3.60 0.39 12.42
C TYR A 56 -2.39 0.01 11.56
N THR A 57 -2.26 0.57 10.35
CA THR A 57 -1.12 0.32 9.45
C THR A 57 -0.50 1.65 9.03
N PHE A 58 0.80 1.81 9.22
CA PHE A 58 1.50 3.05 8.89
C PHE A 58 2.87 2.76 8.27
N PHE A 59 3.33 3.66 7.42
CA PHE A 59 4.62 3.58 6.79
C PHE A 59 5.75 3.92 7.77
N ASN A 60 6.76 3.06 7.87
CA ASN A 60 7.97 3.29 8.65
C ASN A 60 9.12 3.69 7.71
N PRO A 61 9.53 4.97 7.69
CA PRO A 61 10.59 5.47 6.81
C PRO A 61 11.98 4.90 7.14
N SER A 62 12.20 4.46 8.38
CA SER A 62 13.49 3.92 8.81
C SER A 62 13.74 2.52 8.23
N THR A 63 12.66 1.81 7.91
CA THR A 63 12.70 0.44 7.42
C THR A 63 12.07 0.29 6.03
N ASP A 64 11.66 1.39 5.42
CA ASP A 64 11.06 1.51 4.08
C ASP A 64 9.92 0.51 3.85
N ARG A 65 9.03 0.38 4.82
CA ARG A 65 7.92 -0.60 4.80
C ARG A 65 6.75 -0.16 5.67
N PHE A 66 5.56 -0.66 5.36
CA PHE A 66 4.42 -0.53 6.25
C PHE A 66 4.51 -1.47 7.45
N GLU A 67 4.08 -0.98 8.61
CA GLU A 67 4.06 -1.71 9.87
C GLU A 67 2.67 -1.62 10.51
N VAL A 68 2.25 -2.74 11.11
CA VAL A 68 1.02 -2.80 11.89
C VAL A 68 1.30 -2.35 13.31
N ALA A 69 0.46 -1.46 13.85
CA ALA A 69 0.61 -0.91 15.18
C ALA A 69 0.70 -2.01 16.27
N ARG A 70 1.51 -1.77 17.29
CA ARG A 70 1.79 -2.76 18.35
C ARG A 70 0.57 -3.07 19.22
N HIS A 71 -0.31 -2.09 19.43
CA HIS A 71 -1.55 -2.23 20.21
C HIS A 71 -2.63 -3.08 19.52
N VAL A 72 -2.45 -3.46 18.25
CA VAL A 72 -3.41 -4.32 17.56
C VAL A 72 -3.23 -5.77 18.03
N GLY A 73 -4.30 -6.40 18.50
CA GLY A 73 -4.32 -7.78 18.97
C GLY A 73 -4.19 -8.86 17.88
N VAL A 74 -3.53 -8.59 16.75
CA VAL A 74 -3.29 -9.61 15.71
C VAL A 74 -2.14 -10.55 16.09
N SER A 75 -2.37 -11.84 15.82
CA SER A 75 -1.36 -12.89 15.93
C SER A 75 -0.16 -12.63 15.02
N LEU A 76 1.03 -13.15 15.39
CA LEU A 76 2.25 -12.96 14.62
C LEU A 76 2.13 -13.41 13.15
N PRO A 77 1.53 -14.58 12.81
CA PRO A 77 1.33 -14.98 11.43
C PRO A 77 0.45 -14.00 10.64
N MET A 78 -0.56 -13.41 11.27
CA MET A 78 -1.42 -12.41 10.63
C MET A 78 -0.67 -11.10 10.37
N ARG A 79 0.22 -10.70 11.29
CA ARG A 79 1.11 -9.55 11.09
C ARG A 79 2.06 -9.76 9.92
N ASP A 80 2.63 -10.96 9.78
CA ASP A 80 3.48 -11.30 8.63
C ASP A 80 2.68 -11.32 7.32
N LEU A 81 1.42 -11.74 7.39
CA LEU A 81 0.48 -11.71 6.28
C LEU A 81 0.25 -10.28 5.76
N ILE A 82 -0.12 -9.40 6.68
CA ILE A 82 -0.38 -7.99 6.40
C ILE A 82 0.90 -7.34 5.88
N ARG A 83 2.06 -7.63 6.49
CA ARG A 83 3.36 -7.14 6.02
C ARG A 83 3.61 -7.50 4.55
N LYS A 84 3.44 -8.77 4.18
CA LYS A 84 3.61 -9.24 2.78
C LYS A 84 2.63 -8.55 1.82
N LEU A 85 1.38 -8.37 2.25
CA LEU A 85 0.39 -7.65 1.44
C LEU A 85 0.82 -6.20 1.24
N THR A 86 1.17 -5.49 2.31
CA THR A 86 1.55 -4.07 2.25
C THR A 86 2.85 -3.82 1.45
N GLU A 87 3.72 -4.83 1.33
CA GLU A 87 4.88 -4.79 0.43
C GLU A 87 4.47 -4.55 -1.02
N VAL A 88 3.35 -5.14 -1.46
CA VAL A 88 2.79 -4.95 -2.82
C VAL A 88 2.53 -3.46 -3.06
N GLY A 89 1.83 -2.80 -2.13
CA GLY A 89 1.55 -1.37 -2.17
C GLY A 89 2.80 -0.49 -2.21
N TRP A 90 3.81 -0.87 -1.43
CA TRP A 90 5.07 -0.15 -1.41
C TRP A 90 5.85 -0.28 -2.73
N LEU A 91 5.99 -1.50 -3.27
CA LEU A 91 6.65 -1.73 -4.57
C LEU A 91 5.92 -0.97 -5.69
N PHE A 92 4.59 -1.00 -5.66
CA PHE A 92 3.75 -0.27 -6.58
C PHE A 92 4.04 1.24 -6.55
N ASN A 93 4.07 1.85 -5.36
CA ASN A 93 4.41 3.25 -5.20
C ASN A 93 5.82 3.57 -5.70
N ARG A 94 6.80 2.67 -5.49
CA ARG A 94 8.17 2.85 -5.97
C ARG A 94 8.24 2.91 -7.51
N VAL A 95 7.55 2.01 -8.20
CA VAL A 95 7.48 2.03 -9.68
C VAL A 95 6.72 3.27 -10.17
N GLN A 96 5.63 3.66 -9.50
CA GLN A 96 4.89 4.86 -9.84
C GLN A 96 5.73 6.14 -9.69
N GLN A 97 6.52 6.25 -8.63
CA GLN A 97 7.42 7.39 -8.43
C GLN A 97 8.46 7.50 -9.55
N PHE A 98 8.98 6.38 -10.04
CA PHE A 98 9.88 6.38 -11.19
C PHE A 98 9.20 6.87 -12.46
N LEU A 99 7.98 6.41 -12.72
CA LEU A 99 7.19 6.84 -13.88
C LEU A 99 6.77 8.30 -13.85
N GLY A 100 6.74 8.93 -12.66
CA GLY A 100 6.49 10.35 -12.49
C GLY A 100 7.68 11.26 -12.83
N ARG A 101 8.87 10.70 -13.04
CA ARG A 101 10.07 11.46 -13.42
C ARG A 101 10.01 11.85 -14.91
N ALA A 102 10.62 12.97 -15.25
CA ALA A 102 10.75 13.40 -16.65
C ALA A 102 11.47 12.32 -17.47
N ILE A 103 10.92 12.03 -18.65
CA ILE A 103 11.44 10.99 -19.54
C ILE A 103 12.51 11.62 -20.44
N ASP A 104 13.75 11.63 -19.95
CA ASP A 104 14.90 11.97 -20.78
C ASP A 104 15.48 10.68 -21.38
N GLY A 105 15.08 10.35 -22.61
CA GLY A 105 15.54 9.12 -23.26
C GLY A 105 15.01 8.90 -24.67
N GLY A 106 15.66 7.99 -25.38
CA GLY A 106 15.24 7.58 -26.73
C GLY A 106 14.02 6.65 -26.72
N VAL A 107 13.65 6.14 -27.90
CA VAL A 107 12.46 5.29 -28.10
C VAL A 107 12.46 4.07 -27.18
N VAL A 108 13.62 3.46 -26.90
CA VAL A 108 13.74 2.31 -25.97
C VAL A 108 13.27 2.67 -24.56
N THR A 109 13.69 3.82 -24.03
CA THR A 109 13.28 4.31 -22.71
C THR A 109 11.78 4.58 -22.66
N GLN A 110 11.22 5.15 -23.74
CA GLN A 110 9.78 5.39 -23.86
C GLN A 110 8.98 4.08 -23.91
N SER A 111 9.43 3.09 -24.70
CA SER A 111 8.80 1.77 -24.76
C SER A 111 8.84 1.07 -23.40
N PHE A 112 9.96 1.17 -22.67
CA PHE A 112 10.06 0.64 -21.31
C PHE A 112 9.09 1.35 -20.35
N HIS A 113 9.05 2.69 -20.34
CA HIS A 113 8.06 3.44 -19.55
C HIS A 113 6.63 3.07 -19.89
N HIS A 114 6.32 2.86 -21.16
CA HIS A 114 5.00 2.44 -21.60
C HIS A 114 4.64 1.05 -21.07
N ALA A 115 5.56 0.08 -21.17
CA ALA A 115 5.35 -1.28 -20.64
C ALA A 115 5.08 -1.27 -19.12
N LEU A 116 5.87 -0.49 -18.36
CA LEU A 116 5.65 -0.31 -16.92
C LEU A 116 4.28 0.31 -16.62
N LYS A 117 3.86 1.35 -17.37
CA LYS A 117 2.54 1.97 -17.22
C LYS A 117 1.39 1.01 -17.48
N ALA A 118 1.53 0.13 -18.48
CA ALA A 118 0.53 -0.88 -18.80
C ALA A 118 0.35 -1.86 -17.64
N GLU A 119 1.45 -2.39 -17.10
CA GLU A 119 1.42 -3.32 -15.98
C GLU A 119 0.87 -2.67 -14.69
N LEU A 120 1.22 -1.41 -14.39
CA LEU A 120 0.61 -0.68 -13.28
C LEU A 120 -0.89 -0.44 -13.47
N SER A 121 -1.33 -0.23 -14.71
CA SER A 121 -2.75 -0.04 -15.02
C SER A 121 -3.55 -1.32 -14.77
N ASP A 122 -2.97 -2.48 -15.07
CA ASP A 122 -3.58 -3.78 -14.78
C ASP A 122 -3.71 -4.01 -13.26
N PHE A 123 -2.68 -3.63 -12.49
CA PHE A 123 -2.76 -3.65 -11.02
C PHE A 123 -3.86 -2.73 -10.47
N TYR A 124 -4.02 -1.52 -11.02
CA TYR A 124 -5.12 -0.62 -10.61
C TYR A 124 -6.50 -1.21 -10.89
N ARG A 125 -6.69 -1.92 -12.00
CA ARG A 125 -7.96 -2.60 -12.27
C ARG A 125 -8.24 -3.68 -11.23
N LEU A 126 -7.22 -4.47 -10.85
CA LEU A 126 -7.34 -5.44 -9.77
C LEU A 126 -7.70 -4.76 -8.44
N LEU A 127 -7.02 -3.67 -8.09
CA LEU A 127 -7.30 -2.90 -6.88
C LEU A 127 -8.75 -2.37 -6.84
N ALA A 128 -9.26 -1.88 -7.97
CA ALA A 128 -10.64 -1.41 -8.06
C ALA A 128 -11.66 -2.54 -7.81
N VAL A 129 -11.41 -3.74 -8.35
CA VAL A 129 -12.24 -4.93 -8.10
C VAL A 129 -12.19 -5.34 -6.62
N LEU A 130 -11.00 -5.37 -6.02
CA LEU A 130 -10.81 -5.71 -4.62
C LEU A 130 -11.49 -4.71 -3.68
N SER A 131 -11.36 -3.41 -3.95
CA SER A 131 -12.02 -2.36 -3.17
C SER A 131 -13.53 -2.47 -3.24
N ALA A 132 -14.09 -2.68 -4.44
CA ALA A 132 -15.53 -2.88 -4.61
C ALA A 132 -16.03 -4.11 -3.85
N GLN A 133 -15.24 -5.20 -3.82
CA GLN A 133 -15.60 -6.40 -3.07
C GLN A 133 -15.60 -6.16 -1.55
N VAL A 134 -14.64 -5.40 -1.02
CA VAL A 134 -14.61 -5.02 0.40
C VAL A 134 -15.84 -4.18 0.76
N ASP A 135 -16.23 -3.22 -0.09
CA ASP A 135 -17.40 -2.38 0.14
C ASP A 135 -18.71 -3.20 0.11
N VAL A 136 -18.82 -4.14 -0.84
CA VAL A 136 -19.97 -5.06 -0.95
C VAL A 136 -20.06 -5.97 0.28
N ASP A 137 -18.95 -6.53 0.72
CA ASP A 137 -18.94 -7.38 1.91
C ASP A 137 -19.24 -6.57 3.17
N ALA A 138 -18.73 -5.34 3.30
CA ALA A 138 -19.06 -4.42 4.39
C ALA A 138 -20.58 -4.09 4.44
N ALA A 139 -21.25 -3.99 3.30
CA ALA A 139 -22.70 -3.80 3.24
C ALA A 139 -23.51 -5.04 3.66
N LYS A 140 -22.95 -6.25 3.52
CA LYS A 140 -23.58 -7.53 3.95
C LYS A 140 -23.45 -7.80 5.45
N PHE A 141 -22.64 -7.02 6.18
CA PHE A 141 -22.25 -7.26 7.58
C PHE A 141 -23.31 -7.02 8.69
N PRO A 142 -24.64 -7.01 8.43
CA PRO A 142 -25.62 -7.38 9.46
C PRO A 142 -26.26 -8.77 9.28
N LEU A 143 -25.92 -9.55 8.23
CA LEU A 143 -26.54 -10.85 7.98
C LEU A 143 -25.79 -11.99 8.69
N PRO A 144 -26.43 -12.80 9.56
CA PRO A 144 -25.78 -13.83 10.39
C PRO A 144 -25.08 -14.98 9.64
N ASP A 145 -25.33 -15.15 8.34
CA ASP A 145 -24.91 -16.30 7.54
C ASP A 145 -24.06 -15.90 6.31
N ALA A 146 -23.69 -14.63 6.20
CA ALA A 146 -22.87 -14.13 5.09
C ALA A 146 -21.39 -14.38 5.37
N MET A 147 -20.81 -15.41 4.74
CA MET A 147 -19.35 -15.54 4.71
C MET A 147 -18.75 -14.44 3.83
N PRO A 148 -17.73 -13.70 4.30
CA PRO A 148 -17.07 -12.70 3.48
C PRO A 148 -16.41 -13.37 2.27
N GLU A 149 -16.66 -12.81 1.10
CA GLU A 149 -16.16 -13.32 -0.17
C GLU A 149 -14.69 -12.93 -0.36
N LEU A 150 -14.25 -11.85 0.29
CA LEU A 150 -12.84 -11.50 0.42
C LEU A 150 -12.33 -11.71 1.85
N THR A 151 -11.21 -12.42 1.97
CA THR A 151 -10.45 -12.61 3.22
C THR A 151 -9.01 -12.23 2.98
N LEU A 152 -8.22 -11.98 4.03
CA LEU A 152 -6.79 -11.66 3.89
C LEU A 152 -6.04 -12.79 3.18
N LYS A 153 -6.43 -14.05 3.41
CA LYS A 153 -5.87 -15.21 2.71
C LYS A 153 -6.16 -15.18 1.22
N ARG A 154 -7.40 -14.86 0.82
CA ARG A 154 -7.76 -14.71 -0.60
C ARG A 154 -7.03 -13.54 -1.24
N LEU A 155 -6.91 -12.42 -0.53
CA LEU A 155 -6.20 -11.24 -1.01
C LEU A 155 -4.73 -11.55 -1.37
N ILE A 156 -4.05 -12.40 -0.59
CA ILE A 156 -2.68 -12.83 -0.92
C ILE A 156 -2.63 -13.61 -2.22
N VAL A 157 -3.54 -14.57 -2.39
CA VAL A 157 -3.57 -15.40 -3.60
C VAL A 157 -3.80 -14.53 -4.83
N TRP A 158 -4.70 -13.55 -4.73
CA TRP A 158 -5.00 -12.61 -5.80
C TRP A 158 -3.85 -11.64 -6.10
N THR A 159 -2.99 -11.38 -5.11
CA THR A 159 -1.86 -10.46 -5.24
C THR A 159 -0.52 -11.16 -5.49
N GLN A 160 -0.46 -12.50 -5.55
CA GLN A 160 0.78 -13.23 -5.84
C GLN A 160 1.36 -12.86 -7.22
N ASP A 161 0.60 -13.05 -8.30
CA ASP A 161 1.12 -12.79 -9.65
C ASP A 161 1.50 -11.30 -9.84
N PRO A 162 0.68 -10.32 -9.42
CA PRO A 162 1.07 -8.92 -9.49
C PRO A 162 2.29 -8.57 -8.63
N LEU A 163 2.45 -9.20 -7.46
CA LEU A 163 3.59 -8.98 -6.58
C LEU A 163 4.90 -9.39 -7.25
N ASP A 164 4.93 -10.55 -7.89
CA ASP A 164 6.15 -11.02 -8.56
C ASP A 164 6.55 -10.10 -9.71
N ARG A 165 5.55 -9.64 -10.50
CA ARG A 165 5.79 -8.66 -11.57
C ARG A 165 6.28 -7.32 -11.02
N LEU A 166 5.65 -6.83 -9.94
CA LEU A 166 6.05 -5.59 -9.26
C LEU A 166 7.47 -5.66 -8.70
N ARG A 167 7.88 -6.80 -8.12
CA ARG A 167 9.26 -7.00 -7.65
C ARG A 167 10.28 -6.90 -8.78
N VAL A 168 10.00 -7.53 -9.91
CA VAL A 168 10.86 -7.46 -11.09
C VAL A 168 10.94 -6.02 -11.61
N MET A 169 9.80 -5.34 -11.75
CA MET A 169 9.76 -3.94 -12.20
C MET A 169 10.49 -3.01 -11.24
N ALA A 170 10.29 -3.17 -9.93
CA ALA A 170 10.98 -2.39 -8.91
C ALA A 170 12.49 -2.61 -8.98
N ALA A 171 12.95 -3.86 -9.14
CA ALA A 171 14.38 -4.16 -9.30
C ALA A 171 15.01 -3.56 -10.58
N LEU A 172 14.24 -3.41 -11.66
CA LEU A 172 14.71 -2.75 -12.89
C LEU A 172 14.77 -1.22 -12.74
N VAL A 173 13.98 -0.68 -11.83
CA VAL A 173 13.86 0.76 -11.55
C VAL A 173 14.83 1.21 -10.45
N ASP A 174 15.22 0.29 -9.56
CA ASP A 174 16.17 0.54 -8.49
C ASP A 174 17.60 0.69 -9.04
N ARG A 175 18.26 1.79 -8.67
CA ARG A 175 19.64 2.12 -9.06
C ARG A 175 20.49 2.35 -7.83
#